data_AF-A0A518A8Z7-F1
#
_entry.id   AF-A0A518A8Z7-F1
#
_cell.length_a   1.000
_cell.length_b   1.000
_cell.length_c   1.000
_cell.angle_alpha   90.00
_cell.angle_beta   90.00
_cell.angle_gamma   90.00
#
_symmetry.space_group_name_H-M   'P 1'
#
loop_
_entity.id
_entity.type
_entity.pdbx_description
1 polymer ?
#
loop_
_entity_poly.entity_id
_entity_poly.type
_entity_poly.pdbx_seq_one_letter_code
_entity_poly.pdbx_strand_id
1 'polypeptide(L)'
;MRLSVALCLILLFGSVSERLQADTLRTASGKNLTGDLIQIEQNLFKLQKKAGIEVIPAAETIRVQLDSVDALPARGGLLILANGDRLHAEILRAAEEALVIRLTACPALDELKVPLETVKAAYFRWPTATPAKARLIRHLEQTVKNSDLFYLKNGDYLEGEFLGFDTKGFQFDSAAGETTVPRDGIAYFYFNPELINFPQPDQLRYQLQLTDGSRVTVSTLTLDPKEFRARTLFGAEIHCERNRLAAVIPLGGRVVPLAQLDPAEYQYTPYLSGQWKWHRNRNVLSGPLISGGQEFDSGLGMHSAAELRYPLAGEYAAFETQVGLDDTVGERAAVEVQIEVDGKPVFQREFVRNERQVFNVPRINLTGAQQLVLKVNFGKNADFEDHLNWCRPVLIKKP
;
A
#
# COMPACT_ATOMS: atom_id res chain seq x y z
N MET A 1 49.25 -29.22 49.56
CA MET A 1 48.75 -27.91 49.12
C MET A 1 48.72 -27.86 47.60
N ARG A 2 47.54 -28.06 46.99
CA ARG A 2 47.34 -27.88 45.55
C ARG A 2 46.80 -26.47 45.34
N LEU A 3 47.54 -25.63 44.60
CA LEU A 3 47.08 -24.30 44.20
C LEU A 3 46.05 -24.46 43.08
N SER A 4 44.80 -24.06 43.36
CA SER A 4 43.76 -23.92 42.36
C SER A 4 43.85 -22.52 41.75
N VAL A 5 44.15 -22.45 40.45
CA VAL A 5 44.08 -21.22 39.64
C VAL A 5 42.62 -21.00 39.24
N ALA A 6 42.00 -19.93 39.73
CA ALA A 6 40.66 -19.51 39.31
C ALA A 6 40.78 -18.71 38.00
N LEU A 7 40.34 -19.31 36.90
CA LEU A 7 40.23 -18.67 35.59
C LEU A 7 38.89 -17.90 35.53
N CYS A 8 38.95 -16.57 35.64
CA CYS A 8 37.78 -15.71 35.49
C CYS A 8 37.48 -15.53 33.99
N LEU A 9 36.51 -16.27 33.46
CA LEU A 9 35.96 -16.03 32.12
C LEU A 9 35.03 -14.81 32.18
N ILE A 10 35.48 -13.68 31.65
CA ILE A 10 34.62 -12.52 31.40
C ILE A 10 33.91 -12.78 30.06
N LEU A 11 32.67 -13.26 30.15
CA LEU A 11 31.76 -13.35 29.00
C LEU A 11 31.18 -11.96 28.72
N LEU A 12 31.85 -11.21 27.84
CA LEU A 12 31.29 -10.03 27.17
C LEU A 12 30.29 -10.48 26.10
N PHE A 13 29.07 -10.84 26.49
CA PHE A 13 27.94 -10.90 25.56
C PHE A 13 27.34 -9.49 25.43
N GLY A 14 28.04 -8.63 24.69
CA GLY A 14 27.43 -7.44 24.10
C GLY A 14 26.73 -7.86 22.81
N SER A 15 25.48 -8.32 22.89
CA SER A 15 24.64 -8.44 21.70
C SER A 15 24.16 -7.05 21.30
N VAL A 16 25.05 -6.25 20.69
CA VAL A 16 24.61 -5.15 19.83
C VAL A 16 24.11 -5.83 18.57
N SER A 17 22.78 -5.92 18.44
CA SER A 17 22.17 -6.19 17.14
C SER A 17 22.62 -5.05 16.21
N GLU A 18 23.58 -5.34 15.35
CA GLU A 18 24.00 -4.39 14.31
C GLU A 18 22.79 -4.12 13.41
N ARG A 19 22.23 -2.91 13.48
CA ARG A 19 21.32 -2.41 12.45
C ARG A 19 22.07 -2.46 11.13
N LEU A 20 21.62 -3.31 10.22
CA LEU A 20 22.25 -3.53 8.92
C LEU A 20 22.00 -2.35 7.97
N GLN A 21 20.95 -1.54 8.19
CA GLN A 21 20.67 -0.32 7.43
C GLN A 21 20.16 0.83 8.32
N ALA A 22 20.37 2.07 7.88
CA ALA A 22 19.81 3.26 8.52
C ALA A 22 18.46 3.62 7.89
N ASP A 23 17.57 4.26 8.65
CA ASP A 23 16.30 4.78 8.14
C ASP A 23 16.58 5.82 7.04
N THR A 24 15.71 5.87 6.04
CA THR A 24 15.80 6.84 4.93
C THR A 24 14.56 7.71 4.86
N LEU A 25 14.75 9.00 4.62
CA LEU A 25 13.67 9.99 4.52
C LEU A 25 13.83 10.79 3.23
N ARG A 26 12.79 10.78 2.39
CA ARG A 26 12.74 11.57 1.16
C ARG A 26 11.87 12.79 1.35
N THR A 27 12.42 13.97 1.08
CA THR A 27 11.72 15.27 1.25
C THR A 27 11.11 15.77 -0.05
N ALA A 28 10.09 16.64 0.06
CA ALA A 28 9.49 17.36 -1.05
C ALA A 28 10.52 18.22 -1.81
N SER A 29 11.61 18.65 -1.18
CA SER A 29 12.73 19.37 -1.83
C SER A 29 13.63 18.49 -2.71
N GLY A 30 13.48 17.16 -2.64
CA GLY A 30 14.29 16.19 -3.40
C GLY A 30 15.51 15.68 -2.64
N LYS A 31 15.72 16.10 -1.38
CA LYS A 31 16.77 15.53 -0.53
C LYS A 31 16.39 14.13 -0.08
N ASN A 32 17.36 13.22 -0.14
CA ASN A 32 17.33 11.93 0.52
C ASN A 32 18.22 11.99 1.77
N LEU A 33 17.63 11.80 2.94
CA LEU A 33 18.31 11.84 4.23
C LEU A 33 18.43 10.42 4.77
N THR A 34 19.53 10.14 5.47
CA THR A 34 19.80 8.84 6.09
C THR A 34 20.20 9.06 7.54
N GLY A 35 19.61 8.30 8.46
CA GLY A 35 19.84 8.39 9.90
C GLY A 35 18.89 7.48 10.67
N ASP A 36 18.80 7.64 11.99
CA ASP A 36 17.85 6.89 12.82
C ASP A 36 16.63 7.77 13.12
N LEU A 37 15.43 7.32 12.80
CA LEU A 37 14.20 8.01 13.17
C LEU A 37 13.94 7.79 14.67
N ILE A 38 14.24 8.81 15.46
CA ILE A 38 14.15 8.75 16.94
C ILE A 38 12.81 9.25 17.45
N GLN A 39 12.10 10.09 16.69
CA GLN A 39 10.82 10.63 17.13
C GLN A 39 9.92 11.04 15.96
N ILE A 40 8.63 10.75 16.10
CA ILE A 40 7.55 11.40 15.35
C ILE A 40 6.66 12.11 16.37
N GLU A 41 6.46 13.41 16.20
CA GLU A 41 5.43 14.18 16.90
C GLU A 41 4.50 14.71 15.83
N GLN A 42 3.28 14.18 15.69
CA GLN A 42 2.27 14.54 14.69
C GLN A 42 2.79 15.28 13.44
N ASN A 43 3.12 16.57 13.50
CA ASN A 43 3.54 17.39 12.35
C ASN A 43 5.05 17.34 11.98
N LEU A 44 5.90 16.66 12.72
CA LEU A 44 7.35 16.68 12.54
C LEU A 44 8.03 15.32 12.77
N PHE A 45 9.13 15.12 12.05
CA PHE A 45 10.03 13.98 12.14
C PHE A 45 11.39 14.42 12.67
N LYS A 46 11.93 13.72 13.66
CA LYS A 46 13.29 13.93 14.17
C LYS A 46 14.18 12.77 13.77
N LEU A 47 15.16 13.06 12.92
CA LEU A 47 16.11 12.09 12.39
C LEU A 47 17.48 12.34 13.02
N GLN A 48 17.99 11.37 13.78
CA GLN A 48 19.35 11.40 14.33
C GLN A 48 20.35 11.03 13.23
N LYS A 49 21.26 11.95 12.92
CA LYS A 49 22.35 11.76 11.97
C LYS A 49 23.69 11.83 12.72
N LYS A 50 24.78 11.48 12.04
CA LYS A 50 26.15 11.65 12.58
C LYS A 50 26.44 13.11 12.99
N ALA A 51 25.86 14.08 12.27
CA ALA A 51 26.06 15.51 12.49
C ALA A 51 25.12 16.13 13.55
N GLY A 52 24.18 15.37 14.11
CA GLY A 52 23.16 15.86 15.03
C GLY A 52 21.73 15.48 14.63
N ILE A 53 20.75 16.05 15.32
CA ILE A 53 19.33 15.82 15.06
C ILE A 53 18.86 16.80 13.98
N GLU A 54 18.27 16.27 12.90
CA GLU A 54 17.58 17.05 11.88
C GLU A 54 16.07 16.95 12.11
N VAL A 55 15.39 18.10 12.11
CA VAL A 55 13.93 18.19 12.27
C VAL A 55 13.31 18.50 10.92
N ILE A 56 12.40 17.64 10.46
CA ILE A 56 11.77 17.73 9.15
C ILE A 56 10.25 17.83 9.33
N PRO A 57 9.58 18.84 8.75
CA PRO A 57 8.12 18.88 8.73
C PRO A 57 7.53 17.68 7.97
N ALA A 58 6.52 17.04 8.55
CA ALA A 58 5.85 15.91 7.92
C ALA A 58 5.15 16.32 6.60
N ALA A 59 4.60 17.54 6.53
CA ALA A 59 4.00 18.09 5.31
C ALA A 59 4.99 18.29 4.15
N GLU A 60 6.29 18.33 4.45
CA GLU A 60 7.41 18.47 3.51
C GLU A 60 8.09 17.12 3.19
N THR A 61 7.49 16.01 3.59
CA THR A 61 8.09 14.68 3.49
C THR A 61 7.27 13.80 2.55
N ILE A 62 7.96 13.16 1.59
CA ILE A 62 7.35 12.20 0.64
C ILE A 62 7.15 10.86 1.33
N ARG A 63 8.19 10.37 2.03
CA ARG A 63 8.17 9.06 2.68
C ARG A 63 9.32 8.93 3.66
N VAL A 64 9.06 8.21 4.75
CA VAL A 64 10.08 7.66 5.63
C VAL A 64 10.07 6.14 5.47
N GLN A 65 11.20 5.55 5.09
CA GLN A 65 11.40 4.12 5.02
C GLN A 65 12.29 3.71 6.19
N LEU A 66 11.83 2.75 6.97
CA LEU A 66 12.46 2.36 8.22
C LEU A 66 13.19 1.03 8.00
N ASP A 67 14.37 0.89 8.61
CA ASP A 67 15.04 -0.41 8.68
C ASP A 67 14.29 -1.27 9.69
N SER A 68 13.46 -2.17 9.20
CA SER A 68 12.71 -3.10 10.03
C SER A 68 13.46 -4.42 10.14
N VAL A 69 13.70 -4.87 11.37
CA VAL A 69 14.56 -6.01 11.68
C VAL A 69 14.02 -7.34 11.13
N ASP A 70 12.70 -7.52 11.10
CA ASP A 70 12.08 -8.77 10.63
C ASP A 70 10.80 -8.52 9.84
N ALA A 71 10.78 -8.92 8.57
CA ALA A 71 9.55 -9.06 7.81
C ALA A 71 8.76 -10.25 8.35
N LEU A 72 7.56 -10.00 8.86
CA LEU A 72 6.68 -11.08 9.32
C LEU A 72 6.03 -11.73 8.10
N PRO A 73 5.98 -13.07 8.03
CA PRO A 73 5.23 -13.70 6.97
C PRO A 73 3.75 -13.33 7.12
N ALA A 74 3.15 -12.77 6.06
CA ALA A 74 1.71 -12.54 5.99
C ALA A 74 0.97 -13.89 6.14
N ARG A 75 0.60 -14.21 7.39
CA ARG A 75 -0.16 -15.41 7.77
C ARG A 75 -1.45 -14.96 8.43
N GLY A 76 -2.51 -15.74 8.23
CA GLY A 76 -3.82 -15.46 8.80
C GLY A 76 -4.77 -14.79 7.81
N GLY A 77 -5.69 -13.99 8.33
CA GLY A 77 -6.69 -13.29 7.55
C GLY A 77 -6.19 -11.98 6.95
N LEU A 78 -7.06 -11.36 6.15
CA LEU A 78 -6.87 -10.02 5.60
C LEU A 78 -8.21 -9.29 5.63
N LEU A 79 -8.25 -8.11 6.23
CA LEU A 79 -9.31 -7.14 5.99
C LEU A 79 -8.85 -6.17 4.92
N ILE A 80 -9.74 -5.87 3.97
CA ILE A 80 -9.60 -4.79 3.01
C ILE A 80 -10.64 -3.75 3.38
N LEU A 81 -10.20 -2.53 3.67
CA LEU A 81 -11.09 -1.42 4.03
C LEU A 81 -11.50 -0.63 2.78
N ALA A 82 -12.57 0.15 2.91
CA ALA A 82 -13.11 0.96 1.83
C ALA A 82 -12.13 1.99 1.25
N ASN A 83 -11.25 2.56 2.08
CA ASN A 83 -10.20 3.48 1.65
C ASN A 83 -8.99 2.77 1.00
N GLY A 84 -9.02 1.45 0.86
CA GLY A 84 -7.95 0.64 0.29
C GLY A 84 -6.89 0.16 1.30
N ASP A 85 -7.02 0.51 2.58
CA ASP A 85 -6.20 -0.04 3.65
C ASP A 85 -6.35 -1.57 3.72
N ARG A 86 -5.29 -2.24 4.20
CA ARG A 86 -5.17 -3.69 4.23
C ARG A 86 -4.63 -4.10 5.60
N LEU A 87 -5.40 -4.82 6.39
CA LEU A 87 -5.00 -5.24 7.73
C LEU A 87 -4.83 -6.76 7.77
N HIS A 88 -3.60 -7.24 7.91
CA HIS A 88 -3.35 -8.63 8.24
C HIS A 88 -3.72 -8.87 9.70
N ALA A 89 -4.70 -9.73 9.91
CA ALA A 89 -5.28 -9.95 11.23
C ALA A 89 -5.94 -11.32 11.35
N GLU A 90 -6.04 -11.79 12.58
CA GLU A 90 -7.00 -12.82 12.95
C GLU A 90 -8.37 -12.16 13.17
N ILE A 91 -9.37 -12.55 12.37
CA ILE A 91 -10.74 -12.08 12.52
C ILE A 91 -11.41 -12.97 13.57
N LEU A 92 -11.88 -12.42 14.70
CA LEU A 92 -12.31 -13.21 15.85
C LEU A 92 -13.82 -13.44 15.87
N ARG A 93 -14.60 -12.37 15.73
CA ARG A 93 -16.08 -12.36 15.78
C ARG A 93 -16.62 -11.07 15.16
N ALA A 94 -17.92 -11.01 14.95
CA ALA A 94 -18.63 -9.75 14.76
C ALA A 94 -19.45 -9.43 16.02
N ALA A 95 -19.38 -8.18 16.47
CA ALA A 95 -20.10 -7.68 17.64
C ALA A 95 -20.31 -6.17 17.51
N GLU A 96 -21.50 -5.68 17.88
CA GLU A 96 -21.81 -4.24 17.93
C GLU A 96 -21.48 -3.50 16.62
N GLU A 97 -21.97 -3.97 15.48
CA GLU A 97 -21.69 -3.38 14.16
C GLU A 97 -20.19 -3.27 13.81
N ALA A 98 -19.36 -4.16 14.37
CA ALA A 98 -17.92 -4.19 14.12
C ALA A 98 -17.38 -5.62 13.98
N LEU A 99 -16.34 -5.76 13.17
CA LEU A 99 -15.44 -6.91 13.22
C LEU A 99 -14.44 -6.71 14.37
N VAL A 100 -14.35 -7.72 15.24
CA VAL A 100 -13.32 -7.77 16.28
C VAL A 100 -12.13 -8.56 15.77
N ILE A 101 -10.93 -7.96 15.79
CA ILE A 101 -9.72 -8.51 15.19
C ILE A 101 -8.53 -8.46 16.13
N ARG A 102 -7.52 -9.31 15.87
CA ARG A 102 -6.18 -9.21 16.45
C ARG A 102 -5.17 -8.96 15.34
N LEU A 103 -4.47 -7.81 15.36
CA LEU A 103 -3.49 -7.46 14.33
C LEU A 103 -2.28 -8.41 14.39
N THR A 104 -1.90 -8.96 13.24
CA THR A 104 -0.78 -9.91 13.15
C THR A 104 0.55 -9.25 13.49
N ALA A 105 0.82 -8.04 12.98
CA ALA A 105 2.03 -7.29 13.28
C ALA A 105 2.14 -6.83 14.75
N CYS A 106 1.03 -6.74 15.48
CA CYS A 106 0.99 -6.15 16.83
C CYS A 106 0.33 -7.12 17.82
N PRO A 107 0.99 -8.24 18.15
CA PRO A 107 0.38 -9.31 18.96
C PRO A 107 0.13 -8.94 20.42
N ALA A 108 0.83 -7.92 20.95
CA ALA A 108 0.63 -7.41 22.30
C ALA A 108 -0.51 -6.39 22.40
N LEU A 109 -1.07 -5.96 21.27
CA LEU A 109 -2.23 -5.07 21.23
C LEU A 109 -3.49 -5.88 21.53
N ASP A 110 -4.38 -5.29 22.33
CA ASP A 110 -5.70 -5.85 22.58
C ASP A 110 -6.54 -5.96 21.29
N GLU A 111 -7.67 -6.64 21.39
CA GLU A 111 -8.60 -6.78 20.28
C GLU A 111 -9.07 -5.42 19.76
N LEU A 112 -9.00 -5.23 18.44
CA LEU A 112 -9.47 -4.02 17.78
C LEU A 112 -10.86 -4.22 17.21
N LYS A 113 -11.72 -3.21 17.39
CA LYS A 113 -13.02 -3.12 16.72
C LYS A 113 -12.86 -2.33 15.42
N VAL A 114 -13.28 -2.92 14.30
CA VAL A 114 -13.33 -2.31 12.98
C VAL A 114 -14.80 -2.22 12.56
N PRO A 115 -15.39 -1.00 12.49
CA PRO A 115 -16.80 -0.85 12.12
C PRO A 115 -17.11 -1.46 10.75
N LEU A 116 -18.23 -2.17 10.62
CA LEU A 116 -18.60 -2.89 9.39
C LEU A 116 -18.70 -1.95 8.19
N GLU A 117 -19.24 -0.74 8.39
CA GLU A 117 -19.34 0.33 7.37
C GLU A 117 -17.98 0.77 6.78
N THR A 118 -16.86 0.38 7.41
CA THR A 118 -15.52 0.70 6.92
C THR A 118 -14.86 -0.45 6.14
N VAL A 119 -15.43 -1.65 6.19
CA VAL A 119 -14.85 -2.88 5.64
C VAL A 119 -15.41 -3.14 4.24
N LYS A 120 -14.53 -3.31 3.25
CA LYS A 120 -14.91 -3.75 1.90
C LYS A 120 -14.99 -5.26 1.82
N ALA A 121 -13.97 -5.95 2.33
CA ALA A 121 -13.91 -7.41 2.31
C ALA A 121 -13.08 -7.96 3.45
N ALA A 122 -13.36 -9.20 3.83
CA ALA A 122 -12.67 -9.88 4.91
C ALA A 122 -12.42 -11.35 4.57
N TYR A 123 -11.14 -11.71 4.54
CA TYR A 123 -10.65 -13.03 4.21
C TYR A 123 -10.17 -13.73 5.48
N PHE A 124 -10.69 -14.91 5.80
CA PHE A 124 -10.23 -15.67 6.96
C PHE A 124 -8.88 -16.35 6.74
N ARG A 125 -8.53 -16.58 5.48
CA ARG A 125 -7.25 -17.14 5.07
C ARG A 125 -6.76 -16.43 3.83
N TRP A 126 -5.81 -15.53 4.00
CA TRP A 126 -5.14 -14.87 2.89
C TRP A 126 -4.08 -15.78 2.27
N PRO A 127 -4.09 -16.02 0.94
CA PRO A 127 -3.11 -16.88 0.31
C PRO A 127 -1.72 -16.23 0.32
N THR A 128 -0.68 -17.06 0.44
CA THR A 128 0.72 -16.60 0.36
C THR A 128 1.18 -16.44 -1.08
N ALA A 129 0.70 -17.29 -2.00
CA ALA A 129 1.08 -17.29 -3.41
C ALA A 129 0.52 -16.07 -4.17
N THR A 130 1.39 -15.32 -4.86
CA THR A 130 1.04 -14.11 -5.63
C THR A 130 -0.09 -14.33 -6.65
N PRO A 131 -0.11 -15.41 -7.45
CA PRO A 131 -1.20 -15.63 -8.40
C PRO A 131 -2.57 -15.80 -7.73
N ALA A 132 -2.61 -16.43 -6.55
CA ALA A 132 -3.83 -16.61 -5.78
C ALA A 132 -4.31 -15.27 -5.18
N LYS A 133 -3.39 -14.45 -4.65
CA LYS A 133 -3.70 -13.08 -4.19
C LYS A 133 -4.31 -12.25 -5.32
N ALA A 134 -3.68 -12.26 -6.49
CA ALA A 134 -4.14 -11.50 -7.65
C ALA A 134 -5.54 -11.93 -8.11
N ARG A 135 -5.84 -13.23 -8.09
CA ARG A 135 -7.17 -13.77 -8.42
C ARG A 135 -8.24 -13.27 -7.47
N LEU A 136 -8.00 -13.31 -6.15
CA LEU A 136 -8.97 -12.85 -5.15
C LEU A 136 -9.22 -11.33 -5.25
N ILE A 137 -8.15 -10.55 -5.41
CA ILE A 137 -8.27 -9.09 -5.58
C ILE A 137 -9.05 -8.76 -6.85
N ARG A 138 -8.72 -9.41 -7.98
CA ARG A 138 -9.44 -9.19 -9.25
C ARG A 138 -10.92 -9.54 -9.12
N HIS A 139 -11.21 -10.67 -8.48
CA HIS A 139 -12.59 -11.10 -8.27
C HIS A 139 -13.36 -10.06 -7.46
N LEU A 140 -12.78 -9.58 -6.35
CA LEU A 140 -13.37 -8.53 -5.52
C LEU A 140 -13.73 -7.26 -6.30
N GLU A 141 -12.89 -6.83 -7.25
CA GLU A 141 -13.17 -5.63 -8.05
C GLU A 141 -14.19 -5.87 -9.18
N GLN A 142 -14.33 -7.11 -9.63
CA GLN A 142 -15.32 -7.49 -10.65
C GLN A 142 -16.70 -7.77 -10.06
N THR A 143 -16.80 -7.88 -8.74
CA THR A 143 -18.07 -8.03 -8.03
C THR A 143 -18.85 -6.71 -8.09
N VAL A 144 -19.98 -6.70 -8.81
CA VAL A 144 -20.86 -5.54 -9.01
C VAL A 144 -22.20 -5.73 -8.29
N LYS A 145 -22.17 -6.25 -7.06
CA LYS A 145 -23.38 -6.56 -6.29
C LYS A 145 -23.57 -5.55 -5.17
N ASN A 146 -24.82 -5.10 -4.98
CA ASN A 146 -25.21 -4.12 -3.96
C ASN A 146 -25.82 -4.83 -2.73
N SER A 147 -25.19 -5.92 -2.31
CA SER A 147 -25.65 -6.81 -1.24
C SER A 147 -24.43 -7.42 -0.56
N ASP A 148 -24.60 -7.94 0.66
CA ASP A 148 -23.53 -8.72 1.28
C ASP A 148 -23.40 -10.06 0.56
N LEU A 149 -22.15 -10.50 0.36
CA LEU A 149 -21.83 -11.77 -0.28
C LEU A 149 -20.89 -12.60 0.58
N PHE A 150 -21.27 -13.85 0.81
CA PHE A 150 -20.48 -14.82 1.55
C PHE A 150 -20.00 -15.90 0.61
N TYR A 151 -18.70 -15.97 0.38
CA TYR A 151 -18.10 -16.99 -0.47
C TYR A 151 -17.70 -18.20 0.38
N LEU A 152 -18.19 -19.35 -0.03
CA LEU A 152 -17.93 -20.63 0.61
C LEU A 152 -16.66 -21.27 0.03
N LYS A 153 -16.00 -22.13 0.82
CA LYS A 153 -14.79 -22.84 0.38
C LYS A 153 -15.02 -23.80 -0.78
N ASN A 154 -16.26 -24.22 -1.01
CA ASN A 154 -16.64 -25.08 -2.15
C ASN A 154 -16.80 -24.30 -3.47
N GLY A 155 -16.74 -22.96 -3.44
CA GLY A 155 -16.87 -22.10 -4.61
C GLY A 155 -18.25 -21.45 -4.78
N ASP A 156 -19.25 -21.85 -3.99
CA ASP A 156 -20.57 -21.22 -3.99
C ASP A 156 -20.55 -19.88 -3.24
N TYR A 157 -21.60 -19.08 -3.41
CA TYR A 157 -21.81 -17.87 -2.63
C TYR A 157 -23.25 -17.77 -2.13
N LEU A 158 -23.42 -17.05 -1.02
CA LEU A 158 -24.72 -16.70 -0.45
C LEU A 158 -24.88 -15.18 -0.53
N GLU A 159 -26.08 -14.73 -0.91
CA GLU A 159 -26.46 -13.33 -1.05
C GLU A 159 -27.56 -13.04 -0.01
N GLY A 160 -27.36 -11.99 0.80
CA GLY A 160 -28.25 -11.67 1.91
C GLY A 160 -27.75 -10.49 2.76
N GLU A 161 -28.35 -10.33 3.93
CA GLU A 161 -27.94 -9.36 4.96
C GLU A 161 -27.08 -10.05 6.01
N PHE A 162 -25.92 -9.45 6.32
CA PHE A 162 -25.07 -9.92 7.40
C PHE A 162 -25.64 -9.58 8.78
N LEU A 163 -25.88 -10.59 9.63
CA LEU A 163 -26.36 -10.38 11.00
C LEU A 163 -25.26 -10.50 12.06
N GLY A 164 -24.21 -11.27 11.78
CA GLY A 164 -23.09 -11.46 12.71
C GLY A 164 -22.44 -12.83 12.61
N PHE A 165 -21.39 -13.05 13.38
CA PHE A 165 -20.83 -14.40 13.59
C PHE A 165 -20.06 -14.51 14.90
N ASP A 166 -20.06 -15.71 15.45
CA ASP A 166 -19.32 -16.09 16.65
C ASP A 166 -18.62 -17.45 16.45
N THR A 167 -18.49 -18.24 17.51
CA THR A 167 -17.93 -19.59 17.46
C THR A 167 -18.88 -20.62 16.84
N LYS A 168 -20.19 -20.36 16.81
CA LYS A 168 -21.22 -21.27 16.28
C LYS A 168 -21.32 -21.18 14.76
N GLY A 169 -21.19 -20.00 14.18
CA GLY A 169 -21.26 -19.81 12.74
C GLY A 169 -21.62 -18.38 12.34
N PHE A 170 -21.80 -18.19 11.03
CA PHE A 170 -22.25 -16.95 10.41
C PHE A 170 -23.76 -16.94 10.33
N GLN A 171 -24.37 -15.89 10.83
CA GLN A 171 -25.79 -15.62 10.74
C GLN A 171 -26.02 -14.62 9.61
N PHE A 172 -26.94 -14.96 8.71
CA PHE A 172 -27.35 -14.08 7.63
C PHE A 172 -28.84 -14.27 7.35
N ASP A 173 -29.50 -13.18 6.94
CA ASP A 173 -30.87 -13.23 6.45
C ASP A 173 -30.87 -13.22 4.92
N SER A 174 -31.73 -14.04 4.32
CA SER A 174 -31.81 -14.22 2.89
C SER A 174 -33.27 -14.33 2.45
N ALA A 175 -33.51 -14.44 1.14
CA ALA A 175 -34.87 -14.68 0.64
C ALA A 175 -35.51 -15.99 1.19
N ALA A 176 -34.70 -16.93 1.69
CA ALA A 176 -35.16 -18.16 2.33
C ALA A 176 -35.33 -18.02 3.87
N GLY A 177 -35.06 -16.85 4.43
CA GLY A 177 -35.02 -16.54 5.86
C GLY A 177 -33.62 -16.66 6.48
N GLU A 178 -33.58 -16.48 7.81
CA GLU A 178 -32.36 -16.54 8.60
C GLU A 178 -31.72 -17.93 8.55
N THR A 179 -30.44 -17.98 8.23
CA THR A 179 -29.65 -19.22 8.16
C THR A 179 -28.33 -19.06 8.92
N THR A 180 -27.88 -20.16 9.52
CA THR A 180 -26.54 -20.23 10.13
C THR A 180 -25.62 -21.12 9.30
N VAL A 181 -24.49 -20.58 8.86
CA VAL A 181 -23.44 -21.33 8.14
C VAL A 181 -22.24 -21.58 9.05
N PRO A 182 -21.73 -22.81 9.14
CA PRO A 182 -20.52 -23.09 9.90
C PRO A 182 -19.35 -22.23 9.45
N ARG A 183 -18.65 -21.62 10.42
CA ARG A 183 -17.51 -20.73 10.15
C ARG A 183 -16.42 -21.34 9.29
N ASP A 184 -16.15 -22.63 9.46
CA ASP A 184 -15.14 -23.33 8.65
C ASP A 184 -15.54 -23.49 7.18
N GLY A 185 -16.83 -23.33 6.84
CA GLY A 185 -17.31 -23.32 5.47
C GLY A 185 -17.02 -22.00 4.73
N ILE A 186 -16.78 -20.91 5.44
CA ILE A 186 -16.59 -19.57 4.85
C ILE A 186 -15.14 -19.37 4.40
N ALA A 187 -14.95 -18.90 3.17
CA ALA A 187 -13.67 -18.49 2.64
C ALA A 187 -13.41 -17.00 2.91
N TYR A 188 -14.34 -16.14 2.49
CA TYR A 188 -14.30 -14.69 2.67
C TYR A 188 -15.69 -14.10 2.47
N PHE A 189 -15.86 -12.85 2.89
CA PHE A 189 -17.10 -12.09 2.69
C PHE A 189 -16.81 -10.68 2.18
N TYR A 190 -17.79 -10.16 1.46
CA TYR A 190 -17.82 -8.83 0.88
C TYR A 190 -19.05 -8.10 1.41
N PHE A 191 -18.86 -6.85 1.84
CA PHE A 191 -19.96 -6.02 2.32
C PHE A 191 -20.55 -5.19 1.20
N ASN A 192 -21.84 -4.90 1.33
CA ASN A 192 -22.56 -4.03 0.43
C ASN A 192 -21.85 -2.67 0.30
N PRO A 193 -21.38 -2.29 -0.90
CA PRO A 193 -20.66 -1.04 -1.12
C PRO A 193 -21.52 0.20 -0.88
N GLU A 194 -22.85 0.09 -0.93
CA GLU A 194 -23.76 1.21 -0.67
C GLU A 194 -23.85 1.58 0.82
N LEU A 195 -23.50 0.66 1.71
CA LEU A 195 -23.50 0.87 3.17
C LEU A 195 -22.12 1.32 3.69
N ILE A 196 -21.15 1.51 2.78
CA ILE A 196 -19.82 1.94 3.14
C ILE A 196 -19.81 3.43 3.49
N ASN A 197 -19.36 3.74 4.70
CA ASN A 197 -19.07 5.10 5.15
C ASN A 197 -17.68 5.14 5.76
N PHE A 198 -16.76 5.84 5.10
CA PHE A 198 -15.37 5.93 5.55
C PHE A 198 -14.94 7.39 5.70
N PRO A 199 -14.34 7.79 6.84
CA PRO A 199 -13.91 9.16 7.06
C PRO A 199 -12.94 9.67 5.97
N GLN A 200 -13.22 10.87 5.44
CA GLN A 200 -12.42 11.55 4.42
C GLN A 200 -11.71 12.77 5.01
N PRO A 201 -10.63 12.59 5.79
CA PRO A 201 -9.90 13.71 6.37
C PRO A 201 -9.19 14.55 5.30
N ASP A 202 -9.36 15.87 5.40
CA ASP A 202 -8.66 16.89 4.61
C ASP A 202 -7.33 17.33 5.25
N GLN A 203 -7.11 16.97 6.51
CA GLN A 203 -5.91 17.30 7.29
C GLN A 203 -4.75 16.33 7.05
N LEU A 204 -3.59 16.73 7.58
CA LEU A 204 -2.38 15.92 7.63
C LEU A 204 -2.64 14.59 8.36
N ARG A 205 -2.33 13.50 7.68
CA ARG A 205 -2.52 12.13 8.16
C ARG A 205 -1.38 11.25 7.67
N TYR A 206 -1.36 10.00 8.11
CA TYR A 206 -0.28 9.08 7.77
C TYR A 206 -0.83 7.76 7.25
N GLN A 207 -0.26 7.26 6.16
CA GLN A 207 -0.35 5.83 5.88
C GLN A 207 0.86 5.13 6.47
N LEU A 208 0.61 4.15 7.33
CA LEU A 208 1.61 3.29 7.93
C LEU A 208 1.72 2.00 7.13
N GLN A 209 2.94 1.53 6.91
CA GLN A 209 3.20 0.17 6.44
C GLN A 209 3.85 -0.63 7.56
N LEU A 210 3.27 -1.79 7.88
CA LEU A 210 3.79 -2.69 8.90
C LEU A 210 4.60 -3.84 8.27
N THR A 211 5.42 -4.51 9.08
CA THR A 211 6.33 -5.56 8.61
C THR A 211 5.65 -6.83 8.12
N ASP A 212 4.36 -7.02 8.41
CA ASP A 212 3.54 -8.12 7.88
C ASP A 212 2.86 -7.79 6.53
N GLY A 213 3.10 -6.60 5.99
CA GLY A 213 2.49 -6.10 4.76
C GLY A 213 1.19 -5.31 4.96
N SER A 214 0.73 -5.16 6.20
CA SER A 214 -0.43 -4.33 6.53
C SER A 214 -0.18 -2.87 6.15
N ARG A 215 -1.24 -2.21 5.70
CA ARG A 215 -1.32 -0.80 5.34
C ARG A 215 -2.51 -0.20 6.07
N VAL A 216 -2.27 0.81 6.90
CA VAL A 216 -3.31 1.46 7.68
C VAL A 216 -3.13 2.97 7.64
N THR A 217 -4.21 3.67 7.34
CA THR A 217 -4.26 5.13 7.37
C THR A 217 -4.72 5.58 8.76
N VAL A 218 -3.96 6.51 9.34
CA VAL A 218 -4.11 7.01 10.70
C VAL A 218 -4.21 8.53 10.70
N SER A 219 -5.10 9.07 11.52
CA SER A 219 -5.28 10.52 11.73
C SER A 219 -4.15 11.08 12.60
N THR A 220 -3.70 10.32 13.60
CA THR A 220 -2.59 10.71 14.46
C THR A 220 -1.49 9.67 14.49
N LEU A 221 -0.25 10.14 14.68
CA LEU A 221 0.93 9.30 14.83
C LEU A 221 1.92 9.94 15.79
N THR A 222 2.31 9.17 16.81
CA THR A 222 3.47 9.47 17.66
C THR A 222 4.37 8.25 17.68
N LEU A 223 5.68 8.49 17.69
CA LEU A 223 6.68 7.44 17.70
C LEU A 223 7.85 7.88 18.58
N ASP A 224 8.34 6.94 19.37
CA ASP A 224 9.58 7.03 20.10
C ASP A 224 10.49 5.84 19.71
N PRO A 225 11.72 5.73 20.28
CA PRO A 225 12.63 4.65 19.90
C PRO A 225 12.14 3.23 20.22
N LYS A 226 11.11 3.05 21.07
CA LYS A 226 10.59 1.75 21.51
C LYS A 226 9.26 1.40 20.87
N GLU A 227 8.36 2.37 20.73
CA GLU A 227 6.98 2.13 20.33
C GLU A 227 6.42 3.24 19.44
N PHE A 228 5.31 2.92 18.75
CA PHE A 228 4.46 3.92 18.13
C PHE A 228 3.03 3.78 18.61
N ARG A 229 2.33 4.92 18.64
CA ARG A 229 0.90 5.04 18.93
C ARG A 229 0.24 5.78 17.79
N ALA A 230 -0.89 5.29 17.32
CA ALA A 230 -1.61 5.87 16.21
C ALA A 230 -3.12 5.70 16.35
N ARG A 231 -3.88 6.68 15.88
CA ARG A 231 -5.35 6.59 15.80
C ARG A 231 -5.78 6.36 14.37
N THR A 232 -6.38 5.21 14.07
CA THR A 232 -6.87 4.89 12.72
C THR A 232 -7.96 5.86 12.28
N LEU A 233 -8.22 5.95 10.98
CA LEU A 233 -9.33 6.77 10.49
C LEU A 233 -10.70 6.25 10.97
N PHE A 234 -10.83 4.95 11.19
CA PHE A 234 -12.03 4.34 11.78
C PHE A 234 -12.08 4.42 13.31
N GLY A 235 -11.19 5.21 13.94
CA GLY A 235 -11.28 5.61 15.34
C GLY A 235 -10.57 4.70 16.36
N ALA A 236 -10.04 3.55 15.94
CA ALA A 236 -9.32 2.64 16.84
C ALA A 236 -7.90 3.12 17.14
N GLU A 237 -7.38 2.75 18.32
CA GLU A 237 -6.00 3.05 18.71
C GLU A 237 -5.10 1.85 18.48
N ILE A 238 -3.98 2.06 17.79
CA ILE A 238 -2.92 1.07 17.60
C ILE A 238 -1.74 1.51 18.46
N HIS A 239 -1.28 0.59 19.31
CA HIS A 239 -0.04 0.74 20.08
C HIS A 239 0.81 -0.51 19.86
N CYS A 240 2.04 -0.32 19.36
CA CYS A 240 2.86 -1.41 18.87
C CYS A 240 4.37 -1.08 18.94
N GLU A 241 5.19 -2.12 18.95
CA GLU A 241 6.65 -2.00 18.96
C GLU A 241 7.14 -1.25 17.71
N ARG A 242 8.15 -0.39 17.88
CA ARG A 242 8.71 0.44 16.79
C ARG A 242 9.20 -0.40 15.60
N ASN A 243 9.79 -1.57 15.87
CA ASN A 243 10.34 -2.46 14.84
C ASN A 243 9.26 -3.07 13.91
N ARG A 244 7.98 -2.97 14.25
CA ARG A 244 6.86 -3.43 13.41
C ARG A 244 6.49 -2.43 12.33
N LEU A 245 6.97 -1.19 12.43
CA LEU A 245 6.73 -0.15 11.44
C LEU A 245 7.84 -0.19 10.37
N ALA A 246 7.44 -0.45 9.13
CA ALA A 246 8.33 -0.52 7.98
C ALA A 246 8.41 0.80 7.21
N ALA A 247 7.31 1.57 7.14
CA ALA A 247 7.32 2.87 6.50
C ALA A 247 6.21 3.79 7.00
N VAL A 248 6.42 5.10 6.83
CA VAL A 248 5.45 6.16 7.10
C VAL A 248 5.34 7.06 5.88
N ILE A 249 4.13 7.27 5.40
CA ILE A 249 3.82 8.13 4.26
C ILE A 249 2.89 9.25 4.74
N PRO A 250 3.37 10.50 4.86
CA PRO A 250 2.51 11.65 5.11
C PRO A 250 1.57 11.90 3.94
N LEU A 251 0.32 12.23 4.23
CA LEU A 251 -0.72 12.59 3.27
C LEU A 251 -1.38 13.89 3.71
N GLY A 252 -1.82 14.73 2.76
CA GLY A 252 -2.41 16.05 3.06
C GLY A 252 -1.37 17.18 3.21
N GLY A 253 -0.09 16.90 2.93
CA GLY A 253 0.97 17.91 2.83
C GLY A 253 1.15 18.44 1.40
N ARG A 254 2.39 18.81 1.05
CA ARG A 254 2.74 19.25 -0.31
C ARG A 254 2.83 18.12 -1.33
N VAL A 255 2.90 16.88 -0.87
CA VAL A 255 3.05 15.70 -1.72
C VAL A 255 1.68 15.14 -2.05
N VAL A 256 1.36 15.08 -3.34
CA VAL A 256 0.08 14.56 -3.85
C VAL A 256 0.37 13.32 -4.67
N PRO A 257 0.01 12.11 -4.20
CA PRO A 257 0.07 10.91 -5.03
C PRO A 257 -0.78 11.09 -6.27
N LEU A 258 -0.20 10.86 -7.45
CA LEU A 258 -0.91 11.01 -8.73
C LEU A 258 -2.06 10.00 -8.83
N ALA A 259 -1.93 8.86 -8.15
CA ALA A 259 -3.00 7.90 -7.98
C ALA A 259 -4.20 8.44 -7.17
N GLN A 260 -4.16 9.62 -6.56
CA GLN A 260 -5.34 10.26 -5.95
C GLN A 260 -6.05 11.24 -6.90
N LEU A 261 -5.50 11.51 -8.09
CA LEU A 261 -6.03 12.48 -9.04
C LEU A 261 -6.63 11.78 -10.26
N ASP A 262 -7.80 12.20 -10.71
CA ASP A 262 -8.32 11.79 -12.01
C ASP A 262 -7.53 12.48 -13.14
N PRO A 263 -7.03 11.73 -14.13
CA PRO A 263 -6.51 12.34 -15.35
C PRO A 263 -7.66 13.05 -16.05
N ALA A 264 -7.37 14.18 -16.71
CA ALA A 264 -8.37 14.85 -17.55
C ALA A 264 -8.68 14.01 -18.80
N GLU A 265 -7.71 13.21 -19.26
CA GLU A 265 -7.85 12.38 -20.43
C GLU A 265 -7.03 11.10 -20.32
N TYR A 266 -7.59 10.01 -20.80
CA TYR A 266 -6.91 8.76 -21.08
C TYR A 266 -7.12 8.41 -22.54
N GLN A 267 -6.03 8.26 -23.29
CA GLN A 267 -6.08 7.82 -24.68
C GLN A 267 -5.33 6.49 -24.79
N TYR A 268 -6.03 5.49 -25.35
CA TYR A 268 -5.46 4.20 -25.71
C TYR A 268 -5.40 4.08 -27.23
N THR A 269 -4.25 3.69 -27.76
CA THR A 269 -4.05 3.42 -29.18
C THR A 269 -3.94 1.91 -29.37
N PRO A 270 -4.99 1.24 -29.88
CA PRO A 270 -4.96 -0.19 -30.12
C PRO A 270 -3.92 -0.60 -31.17
N TYR A 271 -3.19 -1.68 -30.93
CA TYR A 271 -2.44 -2.37 -31.99
C TYR A 271 -3.37 -3.27 -32.84
N LEU A 272 -4.32 -3.96 -32.19
CA LEU A 272 -5.41 -4.74 -32.78
C LEU A 272 -6.77 -4.27 -32.21
N SER A 273 -7.88 -4.99 -32.42
CA SER A 273 -9.23 -4.58 -31.97
C SER A 273 -9.49 -4.59 -30.44
N GLY A 274 -8.45 -4.69 -29.61
CA GLY A 274 -8.55 -4.71 -28.15
C GLY A 274 -8.82 -3.34 -27.52
N GLN A 275 -9.26 -3.35 -26.26
CA GLN A 275 -9.31 -2.16 -25.42
C GLN A 275 -8.66 -2.47 -24.08
N TRP A 276 -7.79 -1.57 -23.65
CA TRP A 276 -7.23 -1.60 -22.31
C TRP A 276 -7.71 -0.38 -21.53
N LYS A 277 -7.92 -0.59 -20.23
CA LYS A 277 -8.11 0.50 -19.28
C LYS A 277 -6.85 0.61 -18.46
N TRP A 278 -6.53 1.82 -18.01
CA TRP A 278 -5.55 1.99 -16.96
C TRP A 278 -6.21 1.72 -15.60
N HIS A 279 -5.38 1.40 -14.61
CA HIS A 279 -5.86 1.15 -13.25
C HIS A 279 -5.04 1.92 -12.22
N ARG A 280 -5.73 2.39 -11.18
CA ARG A 280 -5.18 3.14 -10.06
C ARG A 280 -4.86 2.16 -8.92
N ASN A 281 -3.65 2.25 -8.36
CA ASN A 281 -3.13 1.38 -7.29
C ASN A 281 -3.20 -0.13 -7.61
N ARG A 282 -3.20 -0.47 -8.90
CA ARG A 282 -3.29 -1.83 -9.45
C ARG A 282 -2.54 -1.87 -10.77
N ASN A 283 -2.08 -3.05 -11.14
CA ASN A 283 -1.57 -3.26 -12.50
C ASN A 283 -2.74 -3.25 -13.51
N VAL A 284 -2.40 -3.25 -14.81
CA VAL A 284 -3.42 -3.15 -15.87
C VAL A 284 -4.38 -4.35 -15.92
N LEU A 285 -4.01 -5.49 -15.31
CA LEU A 285 -4.85 -6.68 -15.18
C LEU A 285 -5.72 -6.66 -13.91
N SER A 286 -5.88 -5.50 -13.27
CA SER A 286 -6.57 -5.29 -11.99
C SER A 286 -5.97 -6.07 -10.81
N GLY A 287 -4.74 -6.56 -10.94
CA GLY A 287 -3.99 -7.24 -9.89
C GLY A 287 -3.12 -6.28 -9.05
N PRO A 288 -2.34 -6.80 -8.09
CA PRO A 288 -1.34 -6.03 -7.36
C PRO A 288 -0.35 -5.32 -8.30
N LEU A 289 0.09 -4.12 -7.93
CA LEU A 289 1.13 -3.38 -8.64
C LEU A 289 2.49 -3.95 -8.23
N ILE A 290 3.07 -4.86 -9.02
CA ILE A 290 4.35 -5.51 -8.68
C ILE A 290 5.32 -5.31 -9.83
N SER A 291 6.48 -4.74 -9.54
CA SER A 291 7.56 -4.59 -10.51
C SER A 291 8.88 -4.91 -9.84
N GLY A 292 9.69 -5.76 -10.47
CA GLY A 292 11.00 -6.15 -9.95
C GLY A 292 10.91 -6.86 -8.59
N GLY A 293 9.84 -7.64 -8.37
CA GLY A 293 9.57 -8.33 -7.12
C GLY A 293 9.05 -7.45 -5.99
N GLN A 294 8.94 -6.13 -6.18
CA GLN A 294 8.44 -5.20 -5.17
C GLN A 294 6.97 -4.87 -5.42
N GLU A 295 6.12 -5.09 -4.41
CA GLU A 295 4.74 -4.58 -4.42
C GLU A 295 4.71 -3.10 -4.05
N PHE A 296 3.95 -2.33 -4.83
CA PHE A 296 3.70 -0.92 -4.63
C PHE A 296 2.27 -0.66 -4.18
N ASP A 297 2.14 0.27 -3.25
CA ASP A 297 0.91 0.67 -2.57
C ASP A 297 0.19 1.82 -3.23
N SER A 298 0.92 2.61 -4.01
CA SER A 298 0.37 3.68 -4.84
C SER A 298 1.00 3.59 -6.23
N GLY A 299 0.19 3.79 -7.27
CA GLY A 299 0.69 3.78 -8.64
C GLY A 299 -0.38 3.70 -9.71
N LEU A 300 0.05 3.57 -10.95
CA LEU A 300 -0.80 3.48 -12.13
C LEU A 300 -0.34 2.30 -12.99
N GLY A 301 -1.23 1.36 -13.29
CA GLY A 301 -0.99 0.26 -14.22
C GLY A 301 -1.55 0.58 -15.61
N MET A 302 -0.74 0.39 -16.65
CA MET A 302 -1.08 0.72 -18.03
C MET A 302 -0.62 -0.39 -18.99
N HIS A 303 -1.25 -0.44 -20.17
CA HIS A 303 -0.81 -1.23 -21.33
C HIS A 303 -0.44 -0.28 -22.47
N SER A 304 0.58 -0.60 -23.26
CA SER A 304 0.95 0.18 -24.45
C SER A 304 -0.06 0.01 -25.61
N ALA A 305 -0.21 0.95 -26.54
CA ALA A 305 0.24 2.33 -26.45
C ALA A 305 -0.85 3.15 -25.76
N ALA A 306 -0.52 3.88 -24.69
CA ALA A 306 -1.48 4.68 -23.97
C ALA A 306 -0.86 5.91 -23.30
N GLU A 307 -1.68 6.92 -23.07
CA GLU A 307 -1.29 8.14 -22.38
C GLU A 307 -2.34 8.63 -21.38
N LEU A 308 -1.84 9.23 -20.29
CA LEU A 308 -2.63 9.89 -19.26
C LEU A 308 -2.24 11.36 -19.20
N ARG A 309 -3.21 12.26 -19.29
CA ARG A 309 -3.00 13.72 -19.27
C ARG A 309 -3.51 14.32 -17.97
N TYR A 310 -2.64 15.06 -17.28
CA TYR A 310 -2.94 15.72 -16.02
C TYR A 310 -2.79 17.24 -16.17
N PRO A 311 -3.87 18.03 -15.97
CA PRO A 311 -3.76 19.47 -15.86
C PRO A 311 -3.06 19.80 -14.54
N LEU A 312 -2.07 20.69 -14.61
CA LEU A 312 -1.26 21.10 -13.47
C LEU A 312 -1.63 22.49 -12.94
N ALA A 313 -2.25 23.33 -13.78
CA ALA A 313 -2.62 24.71 -13.49
C ALA A 313 -1.48 25.57 -12.89
N GLY A 314 -0.22 25.19 -13.12
CA GLY A 314 0.93 25.83 -12.50
C GLY A 314 1.04 25.65 -10.99
N GLU A 315 0.32 24.71 -10.35
CA GLU A 315 0.32 24.54 -8.88
C GLU A 315 1.51 23.74 -8.35
N TYR A 316 2.18 23.00 -9.22
CA TYR A 316 3.22 22.05 -8.86
C TYR A 316 4.62 22.56 -9.20
N ALA A 317 5.59 22.13 -8.42
CA ALA A 317 7.02 22.43 -8.59
C ALA A 317 7.80 21.24 -9.15
N ALA A 318 7.37 20.01 -8.90
CA ALA A 318 8.05 18.83 -9.40
C ALA A 318 7.14 17.59 -9.53
N PHE A 319 7.59 16.66 -10.36
CA PHE A 319 7.08 15.30 -10.48
C PHE A 319 8.19 14.30 -10.15
N GLU A 320 7.84 13.27 -9.38
CA GLU A 320 8.73 12.15 -9.06
C GLU A 320 8.00 10.82 -9.21
N THR A 321 8.68 9.82 -9.76
CA THR A 321 8.13 8.46 -9.89
C THR A 321 9.25 7.45 -10.01
N GLN A 322 8.90 6.21 -9.74
CA GLN A 322 9.61 5.04 -10.23
C GLN A 322 8.82 4.41 -11.38
N VAL A 323 9.49 3.63 -12.23
CA VAL A 323 8.86 2.95 -13.36
C VAL A 323 9.43 1.55 -13.52
N GLY A 324 8.59 0.58 -13.83
CA GLY A 324 9.02 -0.76 -14.18
C GLY A 324 7.95 -1.52 -14.95
N LEU A 325 8.36 -2.57 -15.67
CA LEU A 325 7.44 -3.55 -16.22
C LEU A 325 6.72 -4.28 -15.07
N ASP A 326 5.46 -4.62 -15.26
CA ASP A 326 4.73 -5.44 -14.29
C ASP A 326 5.30 -6.86 -14.28
N ASP A 327 5.34 -7.50 -13.11
CA ASP A 327 5.91 -8.85 -12.99
C ASP A 327 5.06 -9.93 -13.70
N THR A 328 3.86 -9.59 -14.19
CA THR A 328 3.01 -10.48 -15.00
C THR A 328 3.48 -10.63 -16.44
N VAL A 329 4.37 -9.77 -16.94
CA VAL A 329 4.74 -9.79 -18.36
C VAL A 329 5.70 -10.92 -18.74
N GLY A 330 5.55 -11.44 -19.94
CA GLY A 330 6.43 -12.45 -20.53
C GLY A 330 7.71 -11.88 -21.17
N GLU A 331 8.51 -12.78 -21.75
CA GLU A 331 9.84 -12.48 -22.32
C GLU A 331 9.83 -11.49 -23.49
N ARG A 332 8.67 -11.27 -24.11
CA ARG A 332 8.53 -10.40 -25.28
C ARG A 332 8.14 -8.97 -24.94
N ALA A 333 7.75 -8.67 -23.71
CA ALA A 333 7.32 -7.34 -23.32
C ALA A 333 8.44 -6.31 -23.50
N ALA A 334 8.09 -5.24 -24.21
CA ALA A 334 8.98 -4.14 -24.50
C ALA A 334 8.18 -2.87 -24.72
N VAL A 335 8.42 -1.85 -23.89
CA VAL A 335 7.71 -0.57 -23.97
C VAL A 335 8.69 0.58 -24.05
N GLU A 336 8.27 1.66 -24.69
CA GLU A 336 8.95 2.95 -24.55
C GLU A 336 8.15 3.83 -23.60
N VAL A 337 8.79 4.25 -22.52
CA VAL A 337 8.20 5.14 -21.52
C VAL A 337 8.60 6.57 -21.85
N GLN A 338 7.63 7.47 -21.89
CA GLN A 338 7.87 8.88 -22.14
C GLN A 338 7.08 9.74 -21.16
N ILE A 339 7.70 10.83 -20.68
CA ILE A 339 7.04 11.86 -19.88
C ILE A 339 7.16 13.18 -20.61
N GLU A 340 6.04 13.86 -20.81
CA GLU A 340 5.98 15.19 -21.42
C GLU A 340 5.51 16.25 -20.42
N VAL A 341 6.10 17.44 -20.52
CA VAL A 341 5.68 18.65 -19.81
C VAL A 341 5.36 19.71 -20.86
N ASP A 342 4.12 20.21 -20.85
CA ASP A 342 3.62 21.18 -21.83
C ASP A 342 3.93 20.78 -23.29
N GLY A 343 3.73 19.49 -23.61
CA GLY A 343 3.93 18.91 -24.94
C GLY A 343 5.39 18.64 -25.32
N LYS A 344 6.36 18.86 -24.41
CA LYS A 344 7.78 18.59 -24.65
C LYS A 344 8.23 17.32 -23.91
N PRO A 345 8.86 16.34 -24.58
CA PRO A 345 9.46 15.20 -23.89
C PRO A 345 10.58 15.66 -22.95
N VAL A 346 10.48 15.31 -21.67
CA VAL A 346 11.50 15.58 -20.65
C VAL A 346 12.16 14.29 -20.13
N PHE A 347 11.56 13.15 -20.43
CA PHE A 347 12.11 11.82 -20.16
C PHE A 347 11.61 10.87 -21.24
N GLN A 348 12.50 10.01 -21.74
CA GLN A 348 12.17 8.94 -22.68
C GLN A 348 13.16 7.79 -22.49
N ARG A 349 12.65 6.55 -22.39
CA ARG A 349 13.48 5.35 -22.21
C ARG A 349 12.72 4.08 -22.61
N GLU A 350 13.41 3.15 -23.27
CA GLU A 350 12.92 1.79 -23.50
C GLU A 350 13.10 0.90 -22.26
N PHE A 351 12.11 0.06 -21.98
CA PHE A 351 12.14 -0.99 -20.96
C PHE A 351 11.83 -2.33 -21.61
N VAL A 352 12.64 -3.33 -21.31
CA VAL A 352 12.48 -4.71 -21.81
C VAL A 352 12.54 -5.69 -20.64
N ARG A 353 11.92 -6.86 -20.77
CA ARG A 353 11.76 -7.84 -19.68
C ARG A 353 13.04 -8.15 -18.88
N ASN A 354 14.20 -8.21 -19.53
CA ASN A 354 15.47 -8.51 -18.88
C ASN A 354 15.89 -7.46 -17.83
N GLU A 355 15.31 -6.27 -17.87
CA GLU A 355 15.43 -5.24 -16.85
C GLU A 355 14.51 -5.57 -15.68
N ARG A 356 14.96 -6.47 -14.81
CA ARG A 356 14.20 -6.92 -13.62
C ARG A 356 14.12 -5.89 -12.49
N GLN A 357 14.65 -4.68 -12.68
CA GLN A 357 14.72 -3.66 -11.63
C GLN A 357 13.79 -2.51 -11.94
N VAL A 358 13.19 -1.98 -10.88
CA VAL A 358 12.46 -0.72 -10.93
C VAL A 358 13.44 0.42 -11.15
N PHE A 359 13.14 1.29 -12.12
CA PHE A 359 13.96 2.44 -12.46
C PHE A 359 13.48 3.70 -11.72
N ASN A 360 14.42 4.44 -11.13
CA ASN A 360 14.16 5.75 -10.55
C ASN A 360 14.25 6.83 -11.63
N VAL A 361 13.11 7.41 -12.01
CA VAL A 361 13.09 8.52 -12.96
C VAL A 361 13.72 9.76 -12.31
N PRO A 362 14.63 10.48 -13.00
CA PRO A 362 15.14 11.76 -12.50
C PRO A 362 13.99 12.72 -12.18
N ARG A 363 14.13 13.48 -11.09
CA ARG A 363 13.12 14.46 -10.68
C ARG A 363 12.84 15.46 -11.81
N ILE A 364 11.57 15.58 -12.20
CA ILE A 364 11.14 16.47 -13.28
C ILE A 364 10.67 17.79 -12.68
N ASN A 365 11.17 18.91 -13.19
CA ASN A 365 10.72 20.25 -12.81
C ASN A 365 9.37 20.57 -13.48
N LEU A 366 8.39 20.99 -12.68
CA LEU A 366 7.06 21.39 -13.14
C LEU A 366 6.75 22.87 -12.88
N THR A 367 7.76 23.69 -12.51
CA THR A 367 7.55 25.10 -12.16
C THR A 367 6.90 25.86 -13.31
N GLY A 368 5.65 26.27 -13.10
CA GLY A 368 4.87 27.03 -14.10
C GLY A 368 4.22 26.17 -15.19
N ALA A 369 4.45 24.86 -15.17
CA ALA A 369 3.90 23.93 -16.15
C ALA A 369 2.38 23.83 -16.04
N GLN A 370 1.71 23.65 -17.18
CA GLN A 370 0.26 23.57 -17.28
C GLN A 370 -0.23 22.14 -17.47
N GLN A 371 0.60 21.25 -18.02
CA GLN A 371 0.25 19.87 -18.29
C GLN A 371 1.42 18.91 -18.04
N LEU A 372 1.11 17.77 -17.42
CA LEU A 372 1.96 16.58 -17.37
C LEU A 372 1.29 15.48 -18.19
N VAL A 373 2.04 14.80 -19.06
CA VAL A 373 1.57 13.62 -19.79
C VAL A 373 2.47 12.43 -19.49
N LEU A 374 1.88 11.32 -19.07
CA LEU A 374 2.55 10.04 -18.87
C LEU A 374 2.20 9.12 -20.03
N LYS A 375 3.20 8.69 -20.80
CA LYS A 375 3.01 7.84 -21.98
C LYS A 375 3.73 6.50 -21.84
N VAL A 376 3.05 5.46 -22.31
CA VAL A 376 3.60 4.13 -22.52
C VAL A 376 3.39 3.83 -24.00
N ASN A 377 4.43 3.98 -24.82
CA ASN A 377 4.41 3.68 -26.25
C ASN A 377 4.77 2.21 -26.49
N PHE A 378 4.44 1.70 -27.68
CA PHE A 378 4.92 0.40 -28.13
C PHE A 378 6.45 0.36 -28.13
N GLY A 379 7.03 -0.73 -27.67
CA GLY A 379 8.45 -1.00 -27.90
C GLY A 379 8.68 -1.78 -29.19
N LYS A 380 9.83 -2.44 -29.28
CA LYS A 380 10.24 -3.21 -30.46
C LYS A 380 9.36 -4.41 -30.82
N ASN A 381 8.49 -4.84 -29.91
CA ASN A 381 7.67 -6.04 -30.04
C ASN A 381 6.16 -5.70 -30.07
N ALA A 382 5.75 -4.62 -30.74
CA ALA A 382 4.35 -4.22 -30.80
C ALA A 382 3.74 -4.05 -29.39
N ASP A 383 2.64 -4.74 -29.07
CA ASP A 383 1.89 -4.63 -27.81
C ASP A 383 1.89 -5.94 -26.97
N PHE A 384 2.84 -6.85 -27.21
CA PHE A 384 2.85 -8.18 -26.58
C PHE A 384 3.12 -8.11 -25.06
N GLU A 385 2.04 -8.13 -24.26
CA GLU A 385 2.06 -8.10 -22.79
C GLU A 385 2.81 -6.87 -22.25
N ASP A 386 2.59 -5.72 -22.89
CA ASP A 386 3.27 -4.47 -22.58
C ASP A 386 2.69 -3.77 -21.33
N HIS A 387 2.69 -4.49 -20.20
CA HIS A 387 2.19 -3.97 -18.94
C HIS A 387 3.28 -3.17 -18.22
N LEU A 388 3.04 -1.89 -18.02
CA LEU A 388 3.90 -0.98 -17.28
C LEU A 388 3.22 -0.52 -16.00
N ASN A 389 3.99 -0.40 -14.93
CA ASN A 389 3.60 0.27 -13.70
C ASN A 389 4.37 1.60 -13.53
N TRP A 390 3.63 2.69 -13.37
CA TRP A 390 4.13 3.91 -12.74
C TRP A 390 4.07 3.71 -11.23
N CYS A 391 5.24 3.53 -10.61
CA CYS A 391 5.38 3.17 -9.21
C CYS A 391 5.53 4.43 -8.34
N ARG A 392 4.57 4.68 -7.44
CA ARG A 392 4.51 5.87 -6.57
C ARG A 392 4.73 7.21 -7.28
N PRO A 393 4.04 7.49 -8.40
CA PRO A 393 4.06 8.81 -9.02
C PRO A 393 3.46 9.84 -8.06
N VAL A 394 4.20 10.90 -7.78
CA VAL A 394 3.79 12.01 -6.91
C VAL A 394 4.03 13.35 -7.59
N LEU A 395 3.09 14.28 -7.39
CA LEU A 395 3.26 15.69 -7.68
C LEU A 395 3.63 16.42 -6.38
N ILE A 396 4.54 17.38 -6.48
CA ILE A 396 4.98 18.20 -5.35
C ILE A 396 4.44 19.61 -5.55
N LYS A 397 3.53 20.06 -4.69
CA LYS A 397 2.99 21.43 -4.69
C LYS A 397 4.11 22.45 -4.49
N LYS A 398 3.92 23.66 -5.02
CA LYS A 398 4.79 24.80 -4.69
C LYS A 398 4.81 25.07 -3.18
N PRO A 399 5.90 25.67 -2.65
CA PRO A 399 5.98 26.06 -1.24
C PRO A 399 4.88 27.03 -0.83
#